data_AF-A0A517MT66-F1
#
_entry.id   AF-A0A517MT66-F1
#
_cell.length_a   1.000
_cell.length_b   1.000
_cell.length_c   1.000
_cell.angle_alpha   90.00
_cell.angle_beta   90.00
_cell.angle_gamma   90.00
#
_symmetry.space_group_name_H-M   'P 1'
#
loop_
_entity.id
_entity.type
_entity.pdbx_description
1 polymer ?
#
loop_
_entity_poly.entity_id
_entity_poly.type
_entity_poly.pdbx_seq_one_letter_code
_entity_poly.pdbx_strand_id
1 'polypeptide(L)'
;MNIKRIVFPSFVLAVLAGGRVVQAGEISGFTWSSGVASVAGVSISPPPFPGNDDVIGDSGNVQVVAQKHYTGIGPVDIQFDVFTATPPGGTTEYLFQEGVDNSTPFDWSGYRIELGFGMGAGFVPSTPGDGLDFDAPDFSSPPDFSTFFSTLDVWTEDVIQVSGGLHPNGGGYSLPPYEFTIDVPDGITSFTLRQSPIAAVPEPTSLALLAACGLIAFPRRRRSQ
;
A
#
# COMPACT_ATOMS: atom_id res chain seq x y z
N MET A 1 53.28 -61.40 -17.93
CA MET A 1 53.31 -60.63 -16.66
C MET A 1 52.10 -59.71 -16.68
N ASN A 2 50.99 -60.14 -16.07
CA ASN A 2 49.68 -59.46 -16.17
C ASN A 2 49.46 -58.53 -14.98
N ILE A 3 49.46 -57.23 -15.22
CA ILE A 3 49.20 -56.19 -14.22
C ILE A 3 47.68 -56.00 -14.13
N LYS A 4 47.06 -56.45 -13.05
CA LYS A 4 45.65 -56.20 -12.74
C LYS A 4 45.51 -54.76 -12.23
N ARG A 5 44.85 -53.90 -13.01
CA ARG A 5 44.46 -52.54 -12.58
C ARG A 5 43.25 -52.65 -11.65
N ILE A 6 43.44 -52.22 -10.41
CA ILE A 6 42.36 -52.04 -9.43
C ILE A 6 41.79 -50.63 -9.65
N VAL A 7 40.53 -50.56 -10.10
CA VAL A 7 39.79 -49.30 -10.24
C VAL A 7 38.99 -49.11 -8.96
N PHE A 8 39.30 -48.06 -8.20
CA PHE A 8 38.48 -47.63 -7.06
C PHE A 8 37.36 -46.71 -7.57
N PRO A 9 36.09 -46.99 -7.30
CA PRO A 9 35.02 -46.04 -7.59
C PRO A 9 35.05 -44.91 -6.56
N SER A 10 35.35 -43.69 -7.02
CA SER A 10 35.16 -42.47 -6.23
C SER A 10 33.67 -42.21 -6.04
N PHE A 11 33.16 -42.46 -4.83
CA PHE A 11 31.85 -42.01 -4.41
C PHE A 11 31.90 -40.51 -4.16
N VAL A 12 31.29 -39.72 -5.05
CA VAL A 12 31.01 -38.31 -4.80
C VAL A 12 29.78 -38.25 -3.91
N LEU A 13 29.99 -37.93 -2.63
CA LEU A 13 28.93 -37.65 -1.68
C LEU A 13 28.41 -36.23 -1.95
N ALA A 14 27.33 -36.12 -2.72
CA ALA A 14 26.60 -34.87 -2.85
C ALA A 14 25.87 -34.58 -1.53
N VAL A 15 26.45 -33.70 -0.71
CA VAL A 15 25.74 -33.12 0.43
C VAL A 15 24.73 -32.14 -0.15
N LEU A 16 23.49 -32.60 -0.30
CA LEU A 16 22.32 -31.72 -0.43
C LEU A 16 22.18 -31.00 0.91
N ALA A 17 22.86 -29.87 1.07
CA ALA A 17 22.54 -28.90 2.10
C ALA A 17 21.14 -28.39 1.79
N GLY A 18 20.12 -29.04 2.34
CA GLY A 18 18.78 -28.50 2.39
C GLY A 18 18.84 -27.25 3.24
N GLY A 19 19.04 -26.10 2.59
CA GLY A 19 18.85 -24.81 3.24
C GLY A 19 17.47 -24.84 3.87
N ARG A 20 17.41 -24.71 5.20
CA ARG A 20 16.13 -24.43 5.84
C ARG A 20 15.71 -23.08 5.27
N VAL A 21 14.57 -23.04 4.59
CA VAL A 21 13.90 -21.78 4.31
C VAL A 21 13.73 -21.13 5.68
N VAL A 22 14.45 -20.04 5.92
CA VAL A 22 14.20 -19.22 7.10
C VAL A 22 12.81 -18.67 6.84
N GLN A 23 11.87 -19.06 7.69
CA GLN A 23 10.52 -18.58 7.53
C GLN A 23 10.48 -17.15 8.07
N ALA A 24 9.87 -16.24 7.31
CA ALA A 24 9.85 -14.79 7.57
C ALA A 24 8.46 -14.37 8.09
N GLY A 25 8.24 -13.07 8.32
CA GLY A 25 6.92 -12.56 8.70
C GLY A 25 5.89 -12.89 7.62
N GLU A 26 4.79 -13.55 7.99
CA GLU A 26 3.73 -13.92 7.04
C GLU A 26 2.39 -13.29 7.40
N ILE A 27 1.75 -12.56 6.47
CA ILE A 27 0.39 -12.06 6.65
C ILE A 27 -0.59 -13.26 6.71
N SER A 28 -1.35 -13.34 7.80
CA SER A 28 -2.23 -14.48 8.11
C SER A 28 -3.71 -14.10 8.22
N GLY A 29 -3.98 -12.82 8.39
CA GLY A 29 -5.32 -12.30 8.62
C GLY A 29 -5.35 -10.78 8.46
N PHE A 30 -6.55 -10.23 8.47
CA PHE A 30 -6.71 -8.79 8.58
C PHE A 30 -8.03 -8.43 9.27
N THR A 31 -8.05 -7.26 9.86
CA THR A 31 -9.24 -6.55 10.31
C THR A 31 -9.18 -5.11 9.81
N TRP A 32 -10.31 -4.41 9.79
CA TRP A 32 -10.32 -3.02 9.37
C TRP A 32 -11.26 -2.19 10.24
N SER A 33 -10.96 -0.90 10.32
CA SER A 33 -11.76 0.08 11.03
C SER A 33 -11.86 1.37 10.23
N SER A 34 -13.07 1.85 10.01
CA SER A 34 -13.31 3.18 9.45
C SER A 34 -14.69 3.68 9.84
N GLY A 35 -14.81 4.99 10.03
CA GLY A 35 -16.10 5.68 10.12
C GLY A 35 -16.60 6.23 8.78
N VAL A 36 -15.80 6.11 7.71
CA VAL A 36 -16.02 6.79 6.43
C VAL A 36 -15.93 5.90 5.21
N ALA A 37 -15.51 4.64 5.35
CA ALA A 37 -15.43 3.70 4.24
C ALA A 37 -15.79 2.27 4.67
N SER A 38 -16.05 1.41 3.69
CA SER A 38 -16.10 -0.05 3.85
C SER A 38 -14.97 -0.73 3.07
N VAL A 39 -14.51 -1.89 3.56
CA VAL A 39 -13.49 -2.71 2.89
C VAL A 39 -14.06 -4.09 2.58
N ALA A 40 -13.84 -4.59 1.37
CA ALA A 40 -14.33 -5.87 0.89
C ALA A 40 -13.34 -6.56 -0.06
N GLY A 41 -13.51 -7.88 -0.22
CA GLY A 41 -12.81 -8.68 -1.21
C GLY A 41 -11.30 -8.78 -0.97
N VAL A 42 -10.88 -8.99 0.27
CA VAL A 42 -9.46 -9.19 0.58
C VAL A 42 -9.06 -10.64 0.36
N SER A 43 -8.01 -10.86 -0.42
CA SER A 43 -7.40 -12.17 -0.62
C SER A 43 -6.08 -12.24 0.14
N ILE A 44 -6.06 -13.08 1.17
CA ILE A 44 -4.83 -13.47 1.86
C ILE A 44 -4.52 -14.90 1.45
N SER A 45 -3.41 -15.08 0.76
CA SER A 45 -2.81 -16.38 0.53
C SER A 45 -1.50 -16.45 1.31
N PRO A 46 -1.13 -17.62 1.86
CA PRO A 46 0.24 -17.84 2.28
C PRO A 46 1.20 -17.43 1.16
N PRO A 47 2.31 -16.73 1.47
CA PRO A 47 3.24 -16.25 0.47
C PRO A 47 3.88 -17.44 -0.26
N PRO A 48 3.86 -17.47 -1.61
CA PRO A 48 4.61 -18.47 -2.36
C PRO A 48 6.13 -18.35 -2.18
N PHE A 49 6.63 -17.17 -1.79
CA PHE A 49 8.05 -16.87 -1.62
C PHE A 49 8.33 -16.19 -0.27
N PRO A 50 8.22 -16.90 0.87
CA PRO A 50 8.56 -16.30 2.17
C PRO A 50 10.06 -15.95 2.22
N GLY A 51 10.40 -14.82 2.86
CA GLY A 51 11.80 -14.41 3.05
C GLY A 51 12.46 -13.79 1.81
N ASN A 52 11.65 -13.29 0.87
CA ASN A 52 12.09 -12.67 -0.38
C ASN A 52 12.27 -11.15 -0.23
N ASP A 53 13.05 -10.73 0.75
CA ASP A 53 13.44 -9.33 0.96
C ASP A 53 14.10 -8.71 -0.29
N ASP A 54 13.90 -7.42 -0.53
CA ASP A 54 14.49 -6.60 -1.61
C ASP A 54 14.33 -7.19 -3.04
N VAL A 55 13.14 -7.66 -3.40
CA VAL A 55 12.86 -8.14 -4.76
C VAL A 55 12.77 -6.95 -5.71
N ILE A 56 13.62 -6.96 -6.75
CA ILE A 56 13.55 -5.94 -7.79
C ILE A 56 12.24 -6.05 -8.58
N GLY A 57 11.39 -5.02 -8.45
CA GLY A 57 10.06 -4.97 -9.05
C GLY A 57 9.05 -5.86 -8.32
N ASP A 58 7.85 -5.98 -8.87
CA ASP A 58 6.71 -6.65 -8.24
C ASP A 58 7.05 -7.97 -7.50
N SER A 59 6.91 -7.93 -6.17
CA SER A 59 6.98 -9.14 -5.35
C SER A 59 5.97 -10.19 -5.81
N GLY A 60 6.40 -11.45 -5.86
CA GLY A 60 5.53 -12.58 -6.16
C GLY A 60 4.51 -12.89 -5.06
N ASN A 61 4.62 -12.25 -3.88
CA ASN A 61 3.67 -12.38 -2.78
C ASN A 61 2.59 -11.30 -2.87
N VAL A 62 1.52 -11.56 -3.63
CA VAL A 62 0.48 -10.56 -3.89
C VAL A 62 -0.61 -10.60 -2.82
N GLN A 63 -0.89 -9.43 -2.23
CA GLN A 63 -2.06 -9.17 -1.39
C GLN A 63 -3.04 -8.29 -2.16
N VAL A 64 -4.28 -8.76 -2.28
CA VAL A 64 -5.32 -8.02 -3.01
C VAL A 64 -6.35 -7.51 -2.01
N VAL A 65 -6.56 -6.21 -1.97
CA VAL A 65 -7.70 -5.56 -1.31
C VAL A 65 -8.65 -5.12 -2.42
N ALA A 66 -9.59 -5.97 -2.83
CA ALA A 66 -10.33 -5.76 -4.06
C ALA A 66 -11.20 -4.50 -4.06
N GLN A 67 -11.68 -4.05 -2.90
CA GLN A 67 -12.51 -2.85 -2.84
C GLN A 67 -12.47 -2.13 -1.48
N LYS A 68 -12.11 -0.84 -1.52
CA LYS A 68 -12.37 0.16 -0.48
C LYS A 68 -13.38 1.17 -1.01
N HIS A 69 -14.54 1.26 -0.38
CA HIS A 69 -15.61 2.17 -0.81
C HIS A 69 -15.74 3.33 0.19
N TYR A 70 -15.24 4.50 -0.19
CA TYR A 70 -15.28 5.70 0.65
C TYR A 70 -16.59 6.48 0.45
N THR A 71 -17.28 6.78 1.55
CA THR A 71 -18.48 7.63 1.59
C THR A 71 -18.25 8.97 2.31
N GLY A 72 -17.10 9.12 2.97
CA GLY A 72 -16.64 10.38 3.58
C GLY A 72 -15.13 10.57 3.47
N ILE A 73 -14.65 11.74 3.89
CA ILE A 73 -13.21 12.06 3.98
C ILE A 73 -12.72 11.73 5.39
N GLY A 74 -11.72 10.86 5.48
CA GLY A 74 -11.12 10.43 6.73
C GLY A 74 -10.31 9.14 6.54
N PRO A 75 -9.60 8.68 7.57
CA PRO A 75 -8.76 7.51 7.46
C PRO A 75 -9.57 6.20 7.39
N VAL A 76 -8.97 5.23 6.71
CA VAL A 76 -9.26 3.81 6.86
C VAL A 76 -8.02 3.16 7.42
N ASP A 77 -8.20 2.38 8.49
CA ASP A 77 -7.13 1.59 9.07
C ASP A 77 -7.37 0.12 8.74
N ILE A 78 -6.39 -0.52 8.12
CA ILE A 78 -6.40 -1.96 7.82
C ILE A 78 -5.26 -2.59 8.64
N GLN A 79 -5.63 -3.36 9.65
CA GLN A 79 -4.68 -4.07 10.49
C GLN A 79 -4.47 -5.47 9.93
N PHE A 80 -3.23 -5.82 9.60
CA PHE A 80 -2.84 -7.15 9.15
C PHE A 80 -2.26 -7.94 10.32
N ASP A 81 -2.70 -9.17 10.49
CA ASP A 81 -2.16 -10.10 11.48
C ASP A 81 -0.94 -10.81 10.87
N VAL A 82 0.18 -10.79 11.57
CA VAL A 82 1.44 -11.38 11.10
C VAL A 82 1.76 -12.61 11.94
N PHE A 83 1.99 -13.73 11.25
CA PHE A 83 2.52 -14.93 11.85
C PHE A 83 4.06 -14.86 11.83
N THR A 84 4.64 -14.90 13.02
CA THR A 84 6.09 -15.08 13.22
C THR A 84 6.43 -16.55 13.06
N ALA A 85 7.37 -16.84 12.17
CA ALA A 85 7.68 -18.21 11.88
C ALA A 85 8.77 -18.78 12.80
N THR A 86 8.98 -20.11 12.76
CA THR A 86 9.87 -20.80 13.71
C THR A 86 10.74 -21.83 13.00
N PRO A 87 12.07 -21.64 12.91
CA PRO A 87 12.85 -20.56 13.52
C PRO A 87 12.63 -19.20 12.83
N PRO A 88 12.72 -18.10 13.60
CA PRO A 88 12.59 -16.75 13.08
C PRO A 88 13.79 -16.38 12.19
N GLY A 89 13.61 -15.40 11.29
CA GLY A 89 14.78 -14.68 10.76
C GLY A 89 14.72 -14.11 9.34
N GLY A 90 13.62 -13.53 8.90
CA GLY A 90 13.63 -12.79 7.63
C GLY A 90 12.46 -11.82 7.48
N THR A 91 12.55 -11.05 6.41
CA THR A 91 11.51 -10.13 5.94
C THR A 91 10.86 -10.75 4.70
N THR A 92 9.54 -10.65 4.61
CA THR A 92 8.80 -11.04 3.40
C THR A 92 8.28 -9.77 2.75
N GLU A 93 8.66 -9.54 1.51
CA GLU A 93 8.11 -8.45 0.71
C GLU A 93 6.76 -8.86 0.12
N TYR A 94 5.76 -7.99 0.22
CA TYR A 94 4.42 -8.18 -0.33
C TYR A 94 4.04 -7.08 -1.31
N LEU A 95 3.56 -7.44 -2.50
CA LEU A 95 2.90 -6.49 -3.41
C LEU A 95 1.43 -6.32 -3.00
N PHE A 96 1.04 -5.10 -2.66
CA PHE A 96 -0.36 -4.74 -2.42
C PHE A 96 -0.99 -4.21 -3.70
N GLN A 97 -2.15 -4.77 -4.04
CA GLN A 97 -3.00 -4.29 -5.13
C GLN A 97 -4.36 -3.91 -4.55
N GLU A 98 -4.69 -2.61 -4.59
CA GLU A 98 -5.87 -2.11 -3.90
C GLU A 98 -6.86 -1.44 -4.84
N GLY A 99 -8.10 -1.94 -4.85
CA GLY A 99 -9.28 -1.30 -5.42
C GLY A 99 -9.78 -0.17 -4.54
N VAL A 100 -9.88 1.05 -5.07
CA VAL A 100 -10.38 2.21 -4.31
C VAL A 100 -11.48 2.91 -5.08
N ASP A 101 -12.63 3.10 -4.44
CA ASP A 101 -13.81 3.77 -4.97
C ASP A 101 -14.11 5.04 -4.17
N ASN A 102 -14.18 6.15 -4.88
CA ASN A 102 -14.55 7.46 -4.33
C ASN A 102 -16.05 7.73 -4.54
N SER A 103 -16.84 7.35 -3.54
CA SER A 103 -18.27 7.71 -3.44
C SER A 103 -18.49 8.88 -2.46
N THR A 104 -17.47 9.69 -2.22
CA THR A 104 -17.58 10.91 -1.42
C THR A 104 -18.19 12.05 -2.24
N PRO A 105 -18.65 13.15 -1.61
CA PRO A 105 -19.15 14.32 -2.35
C PRO A 105 -18.06 15.12 -3.09
N PHE A 106 -16.78 14.74 -2.98
CA PHE A 106 -15.65 15.52 -3.47
C PHE A 106 -14.68 14.66 -4.29
N ASP A 107 -14.07 15.25 -5.31
CA ASP A 107 -12.89 14.65 -5.93
C ASP A 107 -11.73 14.66 -4.93
N TRP A 108 -10.78 13.72 -5.08
CA TRP A 108 -9.56 13.73 -4.29
C TRP A 108 -8.40 14.24 -5.11
N SER A 109 -7.63 15.16 -4.53
CA SER A 109 -6.41 15.73 -5.12
C SER A 109 -5.14 14.97 -4.74
N GLY A 110 -5.25 14.01 -3.83
CA GLY A 110 -4.15 13.16 -3.41
C GLY A 110 -4.58 12.03 -2.49
N TYR A 111 -3.62 11.21 -2.12
CA TYR A 111 -3.79 10.05 -1.24
C TYR A 111 -2.56 9.88 -0.38
N ARG A 112 -2.75 9.50 0.89
CA ARG A 112 -1.66 9.26 1.84
C ARG A 112 -1.81 7.90 2.48
N ILE A 113 -0.72 7.16 2.57
CA ILE A 113 -0.60 5.84 3.18
C ILE A 113 0.49 5.91 4.24
N GLU A 114 0.21 5.37 5.43
CA GLU A 114 1.09 5.38 6.59
C GLU A 114 1.14 3.98 7.22
N LEU A 115 2.34 3.51 7.57
CA LEU A 115 2.53 2.30 8.38
C LEU A 115 2.46 2.65 9.88
N GLY A 116 2.01 1.70 10.68
CA GLY A 116 1.95 1.85 12.13
C GLY A 116 1.26 0.71 12.85
N PHE A 117 0.76 0.99 14.05
CA PHE A 117 0.18 0.02 14.96
C PHE A 117 -1.09 0.55 15.61
N GLY A 118 -2.08 -0.33 15.81
CA GLY A 118 -3.38 0.04 16.36
C GLY A 118 -4.29 0.75 15.35
N MET A 119 -5.53 1.04 15.74
CA MET A 119 -6.55 1.60 14.84
C MET A 119 -7.26 2.81 15.46
N GLY A 120 -7.89 3.62 14.60
CA GLY A 120 -8.64 4.81 14.96
C GLY A 120 -7.81 5.81 15.76
N ALA A 121 -8.36 6.28 16.87
CA ALA A 121 -7.66 7.20 17.78
C ALA A 121 -6.45 6.56 18.49
N GLY A 122 -6.34 5.22 18.49
CA GLY A 122 -5.23 4.47 19.08
C GLY A 122 -4.11 4.14 18.11
N PHE A 123 -4.19 4.58 16.85
CA PHE A 123 -3.12 4.40 15.88
C PHE A 123 -1.87 5.18 16.28
N VAL A 124 -0.73 4.51 16.20
CA VAL A 124 0.60 5.04 16.42
C VAL A 124 1.43 4.77 15.16
N PRO A 125 1.98 5.81 14.50
CA PRO A 125 2.85 5.61 13.35
C PRO A 125 4.03 4.68 13.67
N SER A 126 4.45 3.94 12.65
CA SER A 126 5.65 3.09 12.70
C SER A 126 6.90 3.94 12.93
N THR A 127 7.98 3.31 13.40
CA THR A 127 9.23 4.00 13.69
C THR A 127 10.31 3.59 12.69
N PRO A 128 11.01 4.55 12.05
CA PRO A 128 12.07 4.22 11.12
C PRO A 128 13.13 3.29 11.72
N GLY A 129 13.52 2.27 10.97
CA GLY A 129 14.47 1.23 11.31
C GLY A 129 13.88 0.03 12.05
N ASP A 130 12.56 -0.14 12.10
CA ASP A 130 11.93 -1.35 12.65
C ASP A 130 11.74 -2.48 11.62
N GLY A 131 12.08 -2.21 10.35
CA GLY A 131 12.09 -3.16 9.25
C GLY A 131 10.71 -3.43 8.65
N LEU A 132 9.68 -2.72 9.10
CA LEU A 132 8.37 -2.66 8.46
C LEU A 132 8.33 -1.40 7.58
N ASP A 133 8.39 -1.57 6.27
CA ASP A 133 8.60 -0.42 5.39
C ASP A 133 8.02 -0.55 3.98
N PHE A 134 8.03 0.56 3.24
CA PHE A 134 7.64 0.65 1.84
C PHE A 134 8.85 0.49 0.90
N ASP A 135 9.56 -0.64 1.01
CA ASP A 135 10.72 -0.98 0.16
C ASP A 135 11.80 0.10 0.29
N ALA A 136 12.16 0.40 1.54
CA ALA A 136 13.16 1.39 1.88
C ALA A 136 14.30 0.74 2.69
N PRO A 137 15.56 1.16 2.48
CA PRO A 137 16.02 2.31 1.72
C PRO A 137 16.42 2.00 0.28
N ASP A 138 16.18 0.79 -0.19
CA ASP A 138 16.63 0.27 -1.47
C ASP A 138 15.74 0.74 -2.64
N PHE A 139 14.44 0.90 -2.41
CA PHE A 139 13.48 1.47 -3.37
C PHE A 139 13.47 0.71 -4.70
N SER A 140 13.54 -0.62 -4.61
CA SER A 140 13.67 -1.55 -5.73
C SER A 140 12.35 -1.81 -6.47
N SER A 141 11.22 -1.48 -5.83
CA SER A 141 9.83 -1.69 -6.24
C SER A 141 8.98 -0.42 -6.13
N PRO A 142 9.11 0.52 -7.09
CA PRO A 142 8.41 1.79 -7.03
C PRO A 142 6.88 1.65 -6.99
N PRO A 143 6.18 2.39 -6.11
CA PRO A 143 4.72 2.38 -6.08
C PRO A 143 4.11 2.94 -7.37
N ASP A 144 2.96 2.39 -7.79
CA ASP A 144 2.16 2.88 -8.90
C ASP A 144 0.79 3.43 -8.44
N PHE A 145 0.60 4.73 -8.65
CA PHE A 145 -0.66 5.45 -8.43
C PHE A 145 -1.15 6.17 -9.70
N SER A 146 -0.52 5.88 -10.84
CA SER A 146 -0.61 6.65 -12.09
C SER A 146 -2.01 6.69 -12.71
N THR A 147 -2.89 5.78 -12.29
CA THR A 147 -4.32 5.79 -12.66
C THR A 147 -4.99 7.13 -12.33
N PHE A 148 -4.64 7.74 -11.19
CA PHE A 148 -5.27 8.99 -10.74
C PHE A 148 -4.28 10.08 -10.34
N PHE A 149 -3.06 9.72 -9.95
CA PHE A 149 -2.07 10.63 -9.39
C PHE A 149 -0.74 10.46 -10.11
N SER A 150 -0.17 11.56 -10.60
CA SER A 150 1.07 11.54 -11.39
C SER A 150 2.31 11.92 -10.60
N THR A 151 2.15 12.36 -9.36
CA THR A 151 3.24 12.87 -8.51
C THR A 151 3.33 12.05 -7.23
N LEU A 152 4.53 11.55 -6.93
CA LEU A 152 4.89 10.95 -5.65
C LEU A 152 5.55 12.03 -4.80
N ASP A 153 4.78 12.66 -3.91
CA ASP A 153 5.22 13.80 -3.09
C ASP A 153 6.15 13.35 -1.96
N VAL A 154 5.82 12.20 -1.35
CA VAL A 154 6.54 11.59 -0.23
C VAL A 154 6.65 10.10 -0.50
N TRP A 155 7.87 9.57 -0.43
CA TRP A 155 8.14 8.14 -0.39
C TRP A 155 9.31 7.94 0.58
N THR A 156 8.96 7.37 1.73
CA THR A 156 9.86 7.09 2.85
C THR A 156 9.51 5.71 3.38
N GLU A 157 10.33 5.19 4.29
CA GLU A 157 10.11 3.93 5.00
C GLU A 157 8.65 3.74 5.45
N ASP A 158 8.07 4.71 6.15
CA ASP A 158 6.74 4.54 6.77
C ASP A 158 5.59 5.30 6.08
N VAL A 159 5.87 6.07 5.03
CA VAL A 159 4.88 6.98 4.42
C VAL A 159 5.02 7.05 2.91
N ILE A 160 3.89 6.88 2.23
CA ILE A 160 3.68 7.23 0.83
C ILE A 160 2.63 8.35 0.75
N GLN A 161 2.90 9.39 -0.03
CA GLN A 161 1.92 10.43 -0.36
C GLN A 161 2.00 10.79 -1.84
N VAL A 162 0.84 10.83 -2.51
CA VAL A 162 0.72 11.11 -3.94
C VAL A 162 -0.26 12.25 -4.23
N SER A 163 -0.01 12.96 -5.32
CA SER A 163 -0.85 14.04 -5.85
C SER A 163 -0.67 14.21 -7.37
N GLY A 164 -0.91 15.42 -7.91
CA GLY A 164 -0.71 15.71 -9.32
C GLY A 164 -1.81 15.16 -10.24
N GLY A 165 -3.01 14.94 -9.71
CA GLY A 165 -4.16 14.48 -10.48
C GLY A 165 -5.45 14.52 -9.66
N LEU A 166 -6.50 13.85 -10.15
CA LEU A 166 -7.79 13.77 -9.48
C LEU A 166 -8.30 12.33 -9.49
N HIS A 167 -8.70 11.85 -8.31
CA HIS A 167 -9.57 10.68 -8.20
C HIS A 167 -11.02 11.18 -8.17
N PRO A 168 -11.75 11.09 -9.29
CA PRO A 168 -13.08 11.69 -9.41
C PRO A 168 -14.11 10.99 -8.53
N ASN A 169 -15.10 11.73 -8.06
CA ASN A 169 -16.22 11.12 -7.35
C ASN A 169 -17.23 10.45 -8.30
N GLY A 170 -17.95 9.44 -7.78
CA GLY A 170 -19.08 8.83 -8.48
C GLY A 170 -18.72 7.91 -9.65
N GLY A 171 -17.43 7.64 -9.86
CA GLY A 171 -16.97 6.58 -10.75
C GLY A 171 -16.89 5.27 -9.97
N GLY A 172 -17.81 4.34 -10.21
CA GLY A 172 -17.69 2.99 -9.67
C GLY A 172 -16.50 2.28 -10.32
N TYR A 173 -15.32 2.38 -9.71
CA TYR A 173 -14.12 1.71 -10.18
C TYR A 173 -13.90 0.41 -9.41
N SER A 174 -13.56 -0.65 -10.15
CA SER A 174 -13.22 -1.97 -9.60
C SER A 174 -12.17 -2.63 -10.50
N LEU A 175 -10.96 -2.09 -10.44
CA LEU A 175 -9.67 -2.72 -10.77
C LEU A 175 -8.64 -1.99 -9.89
N PRO A 176 -7.57 -2.60 -9.36
CA PRO A 176 -6.76 -1.96 -8.33
C PRO A 176 -6.04 -0.71 -8.89
N PRO A 177 -6.43 0.55 -8.56
CA PRO A 177 -5.71 1.72 -9.04
C PRO A 177 -4.36 1.93 -8.38
N TYR A 178 -4.12 1.31 -7.22
CA TYR A 178 -2.96 1.57 -6.38
C TYR A 178 -2.18 0.28 -6.15
N GLU A 179 -0.89 0.36 -6.43
CA GLU A 179 0.08 -0.70 -6.23
C GLU A 179 1.29 -0.18 -5.46
N PHE A 180 1.74 -0.92 -4.46
CA PHE A 180 2.91 -0.61 -3.65
C PHE A 180 3.37 -1.87 -2.93
N THR A 181 4.65 -1.94 -2.55
CA THR A 181 5.20 -3.06 -1.79
C THR A 181 5.32 -2.71 -0.31
N ILE A 182 5.23 -3.72 0.55
CA ILE A 182 5.53 -3.60 1.98
C ILE A 182 6.43 -4.76 2.38
N ASP A 183 7.51 -4.42 3.05
CA ASP A 183 8.40 -5.34 3.73
C ASP A 183 7.86 -5.66 5.12
N VAL A 184 7.58 -6.95 5.36
CA VAL A 184 6.99 -7.43 6.61
C VAL A 184 8.04 -8.23 7.37
N PRO A 185 8.62 -7.66 8.44
CA PRO A 185 9.67 -8.31 9.19
C PRO A 185 9.06 -9.42 10.06
N ASP A 186 9.89 -10.39 10.39
CA ASP A 186 9.57 -11.33 11.43
C ASP A 186 9.63 -10.68 12.84
N GLY A 187 8.91 -11.25 13.80
CA GLY A 187 8.90 -10.78 15.19
C GLY A 187 7.87 -9.70 15.53
N ILE A 188 7.09 -9.21 14.56
CA ILE A 188 5.85 -8.45 14.81
C ILE A 188 4.63 -9.38 14.76
N THR A 189 3.60 -9.06 15.54
CA THR A 189 2.34 -9.81 15.55
C THR A 189 1.27 -9.21 14.64
N SER A 190 1.42 -7.94 14.30
CA SER A 190 0.50 -7.20 13.45
C SER A 190 1.09 -5.85 13.08
N PHE A 191 0.65 -5.29 11.96
CA PHE A 191 0.85 -3.89 11.61
C PHE A 191 -0.45 -3.30 11.05
N THR A 192 -0.51 -1.98 10.91
CA THR A 192 -1.66 -1.25 10.40
C THR A 192 -1.25 -0.37 9.25
N LEU A 193 -2.00 -0.49 8.15
CA LEU A 193 -1.97 0.41 7.02
C LEU A 193 -3.06 1.46 7.20
N ARG A 194 -2.67 2.69 7.50
CA ARG A 194 -3.58 3.85 7.57
C ARG A 194 -3.61 4.56 6.24
N GLN A 195 -4.80 4.81 5.72
CA GLN A 195 -4.97 5.37 4.38
C GLN A 195 -5.97 6.51 4.39
N SER A 196 -5.61 7.65 3.82
CA SER A 196 -6.39 8.87 3.89
C SER A 196 -6.48 9.56 2.52
N PRO A 197 -7.68 9.78 1.96
CA PRO A 197 -7.86 10.62 0.79
C PRO A 197 -7.70 12.10 1.15
N ILE A 198 -7.13 12.87 0.22
CA ILE A 198 -6.97 14.32 0.35
C ILE A 198 -8.00 14.99 -0.55
N ALA A 199 -9.06 15.56 0.04
CA ALA A 199 -10.11 16.23 -0.72
C ALA A 199 -9.55 17.37 -1.58
N ALA A 200 -10.01 17.46 -2.82
CA ALA A 200 -9.71 18.59 -3.69
C ALA A 200 -10.40 19.84 -3.12
N VAL A 201 -9.61 20.79 -2.63
CA VAL A 201 -10.12 22.08 -2.16
C VAL A 201 -10.24 22.99 -3.39
N PRO A 202 -11.43 23.53 -3.72
CA PRO A 202 -11.57 24.47 -4.83
C PRO A 202 -10.62 25.64 -4.64
N GLU A 203 -9.81 25.93 -5.67
CA GLU A 203 -8.87 27.05 -5.57
C GLU A 203 -9.63 28.36 -5.27
N PRO A 204 -9.13 29.21 -4.35
CA PRO A 204 -9.82 30.44 -3.93
C PRO A 204 -10.17 31.39 -5.08
N THR A 205 -9.40 31.33 -6.17
CA THR A 205 -9.58 32.10 -7.41
C THR A 205 -10.90 31.78 -8.11
N SER A 206 -11.36 30.53 -8.06
CA SER A 206 -12.65 30.10 -8.63
C SER A 206 -13.83 30.79 -7.93
N LEU A 207 -13.76 30.94 -6.61
CA LEU A 207 -14.76 31.67 -5.82
C LEU A 207 -14.70 33.18 -6.07
N ALA A 208 -13.48 33.73 -6.17
CA ALA A 208 -13.30 35.15 -6.49
C ALA A 208 -13.87 35.50 -7.88
N LEU A 209 -13.68 34.63 -8.88
CA LEU A 209 -14.21 34.82 -10.23
C LEU A 209 -15.74 34.72 -10.26
N LEU A 210 -16.32 33.75 -9.55
CA LEU A 210 -17.78 33.63 -9.42
C LEU A 210 -18.40 34.87 -8.73
N ALA A 211 -17.76 35.37 -7.67
CA ALA A 211 -18.17 36.59 -6.98
C ALA A 211 -18.06 37.83 -7.89
N ALA A 212 -16.98 37.93 -8.69
CA ALA A 212 -16.80 39.02 -9.65
C ALA A 212 -17.88 39.01 -10.74
N CYS A 213 -18.23 37.84 -11.28
CA CYS A 213 -19.30 37.70 -12.28
C CYS A 213 -20.69 38.02 -11.70
N GLY A 214 -20.97 37.63 -10.46
CA GLY A 214 -22.24 37.94 -9.78
C GLY A 214 -22.49 39.44 -9.57
N LEU A 215 -21.43 40.22 -9.34
CA LEU A 215 -21.52 41.68 -9.17
C LEU A 215 -21.80 42.43 -10.49
N ILE A 216 -21.41 41.87 -11.62
CA ILE A 216 -21.63 42.47 -12.96
C ILE A 216 -23.08 42.20 -13.44
N ALA A 217 -23.72 41.13 -12.96
CA ALA A 217 -25.04 40.69 -13.40
C ALA A 217 -26.24 41.35 -12.67
N PHE A 218 -26.04 42.37 -11.83
CA PHE A 218 -27.13 43.21 -11.32
C PHE A 218 -27.39 44.40 -12.25
N PRO A 219 -28.29 44.30 -13.25
CA PRO A 219 -28.69 45.48 -14.00
C PRO A 219 -29.39 46.43 -13.04
N ARG A 220 -28.82 47.65 -12.94
CA ARG A 220 -29.46 48.84 -12.38
C ARG A 220 -30.88 48.95 -12.96
N ARG A 221 -31.89 48.43 -12.24
CA ARG A 221 -33.29 48.82 -12.43
C ARG A 221 -33.40 50.30 -12.07
N ARG A 222 -33.05 51.18 -13.01
CA ARG A 222 -33.37 52.61 -12.93
C ARG A 222 -34.89 52.72 -13.09
N ARG A 223 -35.55 53.04 -11.98
CA ARG A 223 -36.93 53.54 -11.97
C ARG A 223 -36.98 54.85 -12.78
N SER A 224 -37.71 54.84 -13.89
CA SER A 224 -38.22 56.03 -14.54
C SER A 224 -39.43 56.55 -13.75
N GLN A 225 -39.34 57.79 -13.27
CA GLN A 225 -40.50 58.64 -12.99
C GLN A 225 -40.68 59.58 -14.18
#